data_AF-A0A957XUV4-F1
#
_entry.id   AF-A0A957XUV4-F1
#
_cell.length_a   1.000
_cell.length_b   1.000
_cell.length_c   1.000
_cell.angle_alpha   90.00
_cell.angle_beta   90.00
_cell.angle_gamma   90.00
#
_symmetry.space_group_name_H-M   'P 1'
#
loop_
_entity.id
_entity.type
_entity.pdbx_description
1 polymer ?
#
loop_
_entity_poly.entity_id
_entity_poly.type
_entity_poly.pdbx_seq_one_letter_code
_entity_poly.pdbx_strand_id
1 'polypeptide(L)'
;HQFMQTFESRLGEKLRDVVGSSQTRRWVVEAGNGFSAFVAVNARRWQGVHRLEFTVHPACRGELEGPLIGHAFQHLLEFPRWPIRVEHPGEHREMIDALQQAGFRLVRNHLSMRQKLNA
;
A
#
# COMPACT_ATOMS: atom_id res chain seq x y z
N HIS A 1 -13.43 -8.97 -33.36
CA HIS A 1 -13.39 -8.03 -32.22
C HIS A 1 -12.27 -7.04 -32.48
N GLN A 2 -12.66 -5.83 -32.89
CA GLN A 2 -11.81 -4.79 -33.45
C GLN A 2 -11.29 -3.90 -32.33
N PHE A 3 -10.01 -4.01 -31.98
CA PHE A 3 -9.31 -3.02 -31.16
C PHE A 3 -8.64 -2.04 -32.11
N MET A 4 -9.13 -0.80 -32.13
CA MET A 4 -8.53 0.29 -32.89
C MET A 4 -7.34 0.83 -32.10
N GLN A 5 -6.13 0.41 -32.48
CA GLN A 5 -4.90 1.11 -32.13
C GLN A 5 -4.74 2.30 -33.07
N THR A 6 -4.86 3.52 -32.55
CA THR A 6 -4.40 4.70 -33.29
C THR A 6 -2.95 4.93 -32.92
N PHE A 7 -2.06 4.58 -33.86
CA PHE A 7 -0.61 4.66 -33.76
C PHE A 7 -0.14 5.80 -34.68
N GLU A 8 -0.11 7.03 -34.18
CA GLU A 8 0.54 8.19 -34.81
C GLU A 8 0.96 9.12 -33.67
N SER A 9 2.16 9.66 -33.53
CA SER A 9 3.35 9.69 -34.37
C SER A 9 4.54 10.05 -33.46
N ARG A 10 5.75 9.69 -33.89
CA ARG A 10 7.08 10.05 -33.34
C ARG A 10 7.13 11.43 -32.65
N LEU A 11 6.85 11.48 -31.35
CA LEU A 11 7.06 12.66 -30.51
C LEU A 11 7.89 12.26 -29.29
N GLY A 12 9.19 12.44 -29.44
CA GLY A 12 10.06 12.78 -28.31
C GLY A 12 10.88 11.63 -27.75
N GLU A 13 12.06 11.42 -28.34
CA GLU A 13 13.21 10.71 -27.77
C GLU A 13 13.78 11.38 -26.48
N LYS A 14 12.94 12.14 -25.75
CA LYS A 14 13.22 12.89 -24.52
C LYS A 14 12.00 12.96 -23.56
N LEU A 15 11.11 11.97 -23.59
CA LEU A 15 10.04 11.77 -22.56
C LEU A 15 10.37 10.61 -21.62
N ARG A 16 11.66 10.35 -21.37
CA ARG A 16 12.11 9.17 -20.60
C ARG A 16 11.94 9.28 -19.08
N ASP A 17 11.62 10.46 -18.56
CA ASP A 17 11.44 10.73 -17.12
C ASP A 17 9.98 10.95 -16.70
N VAL A 18 9.01 10.86 -17.62
CA VAL A 18 7.60 11.18 -17.36
C VAL A 18 6.74 9.93 -17.56
N VAL A 19 6.74 9.02 -16.58
CA VAL A 19 5.60 8.22 -16.07
C VAL A 19 6.17 7.22 -15.06
N GLY A 20 6.08 7.58 -13.79
CA GLY A 20 6.47 6.73 -12.68
C GLY A 20 5.73 5.40 -12.69
N SER A 21 6.45 4.32 -12.95
CA SER A 21 5.89 2.97 -12.90
C SER A 21 5.69 2.53 -11.44
N SER A 22 4.67 3.08 -10.80
CA SER A 22 4.12 2.53 -9.56
C SER A 22 3.10 1.44 -9.88
N GLN A 23 3.20 0.29 -9.22
CA GLN A 23 2.21 -0.77 -9.31
C GLN A 23 1.43 -0.81 -8.00
N THR A 24 0.11 -0.65 -8.08
CA THR A 24 -0.76 -0.86 -6.92
C THR A 24 -1.38 -2.24 -7.00
N ARG A 25 -1.16 -3.09 -6.00
CA ARG A 25 -1.86 -4.35 -5.82
C ARG A 25 -2.64 -4.33 -4.52
N ARG A 26 -3.77 -5.03 -4.51
CA ARG A 26 -4.70 -5.10 -3.39
C ARG A 26 -5.12 -6.55 -3.20
N TRP A 27 -5.09 -7.01 -1.97
CA TRP A 27 -5.56 -8.32 -1.59
C TRP A 27 -6.54 -8.20 -0.43
N VAL A 28 -7.54 -9.08 -0.46
CA VAL A 28 -8.55 -9.23 0.57
C VAL A 28 -8.43 -10.64 1.13
N VAL A 29 -8.50 -10.74 2.45
CA VAL A 29 -8.59 -12.02 3.15
C VAL A 29 -10.01 -12.12 3.68
N GLU A 30 -10.66 -13.22 3.32
CA GLU A 30 -12.00 -13.58 3.79
C GLU A 30 -11.87 -14.78 4.75
N ALA A 31 -12.61 -14.76 5.85
CA ALA A 31 -12.71 -15.90 6.76
C ALA A 31 -14.17 -16.06 7.22
N GLY A 32 -14.70 -17.27 7.12
CA GLY A 32 -16.11 -17.54 7.42
C GLY A 32 -17.04 -16.75 6.49
N ASN A 33 -17.92 -15.93 7.08
CA ASN A 33 -18.98 -15.20 6.37
C ASN A 33 -18.64 -13.74 6.01
N GLY A 34 -17.36 -13.36 5.94
CA GLY A 34 -17.07 -11.99 5.51
C GLY A 34 -15.61 -11.57 5.41
N PHE A 35 -15.46 -10.26 5.27
CA PHE A 35 -14.21 -9.55 5.18
C PHE A 35 -13.43 -9.62 6.50
N SER A 36 -12.24 -10.21 6.47
CA SER A 36 -11.38 -10.36 7.64
C SER A 36 -10.21 -9.40 7.63
N ALA A 37 -9.60 -9.20 6.47
CA ALA A 37 -8.52 -8.22 6.32
C ALA A 37 -8.30 -7.78 4.87
N PHE A 38 -7.48 -6.74 4.73
CA PHE A 38 -7.05 -6.15 3.48
C PHE A 38 -5.60 -5.67 3.58
N VAL A 39 -4.91 -5.77 2.47
CA VAL A 39 -3.62 -5.13 2.27
C VAL A 39 -3.53 -4.51 0.87
N ALA A 40 -3.10 -3.26 0.81
CA ALA A 40 -2.70 -2.60 -0.42
C ALA A 40 -1.19 -2.34 -0.43
N VAL A 41 -0.55 -2.64 -1.54
CA VAL A 41 0.85 -2.34 -1.80
C VAL A 41 0.93 -1.40 -3.00
N ASN A 42 1.45 -0.18 -2.80
CA ASN A 42 1.88 0.71 -3.87
C ASN A 42 3.40 0.62 -3.98
N ALA A 43 3.88 -0.19 -4.93
CA ALA A 43 5.28 -0.44 -5.16
C ALA A 43 5.85 0.50 -6.22
N ARG A 44 7.05 1.05 -6.01
CA ARG A 44 7.75 1.98 -6.91
C ARG A 44 8.93 1.30 -7.61
N ARG A 45 9.02 1.43 -8.94
CA ARG A 45 10.11 0.81 -9.72
C ARG A 45 11.34 1.68 -9.98
N TRP A 46 11.24 3.01 -9.93
CA TRP A 46 12.35 3.87 -10.36
C TRP A 46 12.94 4.71 -9.24
N GLN A 47 12.11 5.44 -8.49
CA GLN A 47 12.53 6.17 -7.30
C GLN A 47 11.31 6.34 -6.39
N GLY A 48 11.55 6.41 -5.08
CA GLY A 48 10.54 6.87 -4.12
C GLY A 48 10.45 5.99 -2.88
N VAL A 49 9.23 5.86 -2.38
CA VAL A 49 8.88 5.15 -1.16
C VAL A 49 7.72 4.21 -1.50
N HIS A 50 7.87 2.93 -1.17
CA HIS A 50 6.76 1.97 -1.25
C HIS A 50 5.74 2.33 -0.17
N ARG A 51 4.45 2.29 -0.49
CA ARG A 51 3.39 2.54 0.51
C ARG A 51 2.59 1.28 0.75
N LEU A 52 2.37 0.96 2.02
CA LEU A 52 1.49 -0.11 2.45
C LEU A 52 0.33 0.47 3.24
N GLU A 53 -0.86 -0.08 2.99
CA GLU A 53 -2.06 0.20 3.76
C GLU A 53 -2.65 -1.14 4.21
N PHE A 54 -3.07 -1.21 5.47
CA PHE A 54 -3.63 -2.42 6.04
C PHE A 54 -4.95 -2.12 6.74
N THR A 55 -5.89 -3.05 6.65
CA THR A 55 -7.09 -3.04 7.46
C THR A 55 -7.33 -4.46 7.95
N VAL A 56 -7.55 -4.65 9.24
CA VAL A 56 -7.96 -5.94 9.82
C VAL A 56 -9.24 -5.72 10.58
N HIS A 57 -10.21 -6.61 10.35
CA HIS A 57 -11.45 -6.61 11.08
C HIS A 57 -11.18 -6.78 12.58
N PRO A 58 -11.80 -6.01 13.49
CA PRO A 58 -11.51 -6.06 14.92
C PRO A 58 -11.56 -7.46 15.55
N ALA A 59 -12.48 -8.31 15.08
CA ALA A 59 -12.64 -9.69 15.57
C ALA A 59 -11.49 -10.64 15.17
N CYS A 60 -10.63 -10.25 14.23
CA CYS A 60 -9.53 -11.08 13.72
C CYS A 60 -8.14 -10.48 14.05
N ARG A 61 -8.10 -9.49 14.95
CA ARG A 61 -6.84 -8.85 15.35
C ARG A 61 -5.98 -9.79 16.17
N GLY A 62 -4.66 -9.69 15.96
CA GLY A 62 -3.64 -10.50 16.62
C GLY A 62 -3.24 -11.75 15.83
N GLU A 63 -4.05 -12.18 14.86
CA GLU A 63 -3.79 -13.39 14.07
C GLU A 63 -3.32 -13.09 12.64
N LEU A 64 -3.83 -12.01 12.02
CA LEU A 64 -3.68 -11.77 10.59
C LEU A 64 -2.58 -10.76 10.26
N GLU A 65 -2.14 -9.94 11.20
CA GLU A 65 -1.21 -8.83 10.97
C GLU A 65 0.15 -9.30 10.45
N GLY A 66 0.76 -10.28 11.13
CA GLY A 66 2.03 -10.88 10.72
C GLY A 66 1.96 -11.49 9.30
N PRO A 67 1.00 -12.39 9.03
CA PRO A 67 0.78 -12.95 7.69
C PRO A 67 0.59 -11.89 6.60
N LEU A 68 -0.20 -10.83 6.86
CA LEU A 68 -0.43 -9.75 5.89
C LEU A 68 0.86 -8.98 5.57
N ILE A 69 1.65 -8.65 6.60
CA ILE A 69 2.95 -7.97 6.42
C ILE A 69 3.88 -8.87 5.61
N GLY A 70 3.97 -10.15 5.95
CA GLY A 70 4.77 -11.14 5.22
C GLY A 70 4.36 -11.21 3.74
N HIS A 71 3.06 -11.26 3.45
CA HIS A 71 2.54 -11.28 2.09
C HIS A 71 2.91 -10.00 1.31
N ALA A 72 2.74 -8.83 1.92
CA ALA A 72 3.14 -7.56 1.32
C ALA A 72 4.64 -7.53 1.00
N PHE A 73 5.47 -8.04 1.90
CA PHE A 73 6.92 -8.08 1.73
C PHE A 73 7.34 -9.01 0.61
N GLN A 74 6.74 -10.20 0.51
CA GLN A 74 7.00 -11.13 -0.59
C GLN A 74 6.75 -10.47 -1.95
N HIS A 75 5.68 -9.67 -2.08
CA HIS A 75 5.45 -8.91 -3.32
C HIS A 75 6.50 -7.81 -3.54
N LEU A 76 6.92 -7.10 -2.50
CA LEU A 76 7.92 -6.04 -2.61
C LEU A 76 9.33 -6.56 -2.95
N LEU A 77 9.62 -7.84 -2.77
CA LEU A 77 10.88 -8.46 -3.22
C LEU A 77 11.06 -8.40 -4.75
N GLU A 78 9.97 -8.28 -5.50
CA GLU A 78 10.00 -8.12 -6.96
C GLU A 78 10.38 -6.69 -7.42
N PHE A 79 10.56 -5.76 -6.48
CA PHE A 79 10.82 -4.34 -6.73
C PHE A 79 12.17 -3.89 -6.14
N PRO A 80 12.71 -2.74 -6.58
CA PRO A 80 13.91 -2.19 -5.96
C PRO A 80 13.71 -1.90 -4.47
N ARG A 81 14.80 -1.96 -3.70
CA ARG A 81 14.84 -1.83 -2.23
C ARG A 81 14.71 -0.39 -1.76
N TRP A 82 13.60 0.24 -2.10
CA TRP A 82 13.23 1.56 -1.60
C TRP A 82 12.67 1.49 -0.17
N PRO A 83 12.74 2.59 0.61
CA PRO A 83 12.08 2.67 1.89
C PRO A 83 10.59 2.34 1.79
N ILE A 84 10.05 1.71 2.83
CA ILE A 84 8.64 1.35 2.94
C ILE A 84 7.99 2.27 3.98
N ARG A 85 6.85 2.87 3.65
CA ARG A 85 6.03 3.67 4.55
C ARG A 85 4.69 2.98 4.75
N VAL A 86 4.24 2.95 6.00
CA VAL A 86 2.91 2.49 6.39
C VAL A 86 2.20 3.62 7.10
N GLU A 87 0.96 3.88 6.72
CA GLU A 87 0.07 4.80 7.42
C GLU A 87 -1.03 3.95 8.06
N HIS A 88 -1.12 3.99 9.38
CA HIS A 88 -2.04 3.14 10.13
C HIS A 88 -2.66 3.88 11.33
N PRO A 89 -3.95 3.65 11.66
CA PRO A 89 -4.55 4.22 12.86
C PRO A 89 -3.80 3.80 14.13
N GLY A 90 -3.54 4.77 15.01
CA GLY A 90 -2.78 4.55 16.26
C GLY A 90 -3.46 3.63 17.28
N GLU A 91 -4.74 3.31 17.09
CA GLU A 91 -5.55 2.50 18.01
C GLU A 91 -5.45 1.00 17.75
N HIS A 92 -4.96 0.58 16.59
CA HIS A 92 -4.80 -0.83 16.23
C HIS A 92 -3.41 -1.32 16.66
N ARG A 93 -3.28 -1.63 17.96
CA ARG A 93 -2.02 -2.00 18.62
C ARG A 93 -1.37 -3.25 18.02
N GLU A 94 -2.18 -4.24 17.68
CA GLU A 94 -1.72 -5.52 17.13
C GLU A 94 -0.94 -5.33 15.82
N MET A 95 -1.40 -4.42 14.94
CA MET A 95 -0.68 -4.07 13.71
C MET A 95 0.58 -3.26 14.00
N ILE A 96 0.54 -2.34 14.98
CA ILE A 96 1.71 -1.56 15.37
C ILE A 96 2.82 -2.48 15.88
N ASP A 97 2.49 -3.42 16.76
CA ASP A 97 3.43 -4.37 17.33
C ASP A 97 4.01 -5.28 16.25
N ALA A 98 3.16 -5.79 15.34
CA ALA A 98 3.61 -6.62 14.21
C ALA A 98 4.54 -5.85 13.26
N LEU A 99 4.25 -4.58 12.96
CA LEU A 99 5.12 -3.73 12.15
C LEU A 99 6.46 -3.47 12.86
N GLN A 100 6.46 -3.20 14.17
CA GLN A 100 7.69 -3.02 14.94
C GLN A 100 8.55 -4.28 14.96
N GLN A 101 7.94 -5.45 15.14
CA GLN A 101 8.63 -6.74 15.03
C GLN A 101 9.20 -6.98 13.63
N ALA A 102 8.53 -6.50 12.58
CA ALA A 102 9.03 -6.52 11.21
C ALA A 102 10.12 -5.46 10.91
N GLY A 103 10.53 -4.68 11.93
CA GLY A 103 11.63 -3.72 11.83
C GLY A 103 11.20 -2.30 11.44
N PHE A 104 9.90 -2.02 11.33
CA PHE A 104 9.43 -0.65 11.16
C PHE A 104 9.68 0.17 12.42
N ARG A 105 10.02 1.44 12.22
CA ARG A 105 10.13 2.41 13.31
C ARG A 105 8.92 3.32 13.28
N LEU A 106 8.30 3.51 14.44
CA LEU A 106 7.18 4.42 14.57
C LEU A 106 7.67 5.85 14.34
N VAL A 107 7.14 6.51 13.31
CA VAL A 107 7.34 7.94 13.06
C VAL A 107 6.00 8.63 13.29
N ARG A 108 5.85 9.29 14.44
CA ARG A 108 4.60 9.96 14.83
C ARG A 108 4.44 11.29 14.07
N ASN A 109 3.91 11.24 12.86
CA ASN A 109 3.75 12.42 12.01
C ASN A 109 2.31 12.65 11.49
N HIS A 110 1.24 12.17 12.15
CA HIS A 110 -0.10 12.44 11.61
C HIS A 110 -1.12 13.02 12.61
N LEU A 111 -1.42 14.30 12.39
CA LEU A 111 -2.59 15.03 12.85
C LEU A 111 -3.26 15.63 11.62
N SER A 112 -4.52 15.30 11.38
CA SER A 112 -5.33 15.91 10.32
C SER A 112 -6.67 16.39 10.90
N MET A 113 -7.00 17.64 10.64
CA MET A 113 -8.23 18.30 11.11
C MET A 113 -8.91 19.03 9.95
N ARG A 114 -10.24 19.12 10.02
CA ARG A 114 -11.09 19.62 8.92
C ARG A 114 -12.29 20.39 9.47
N GLN A 115 -12.57 21.58 8.93
CA GLN A 115 -13.80 22.37 9.18
C GLN A 115 -13.88 23.49 8.11
N LYS A 116 -15.02 24.03 7.64
CA LYS A 116 -16.30 24.32 8.30
C LYS A 116 -17.47 24.14 7.33
N LEU A 117 -18.55 23.53 7.81
CA LEU A 117 -19.85 23.61 7.13
C LEU A 117 -20.67 24.65 7.88
N ASN A 118 -21.02 25.76 7.22
CA ASN A 118 -22.03 26.68 7.70
C ASN A 118 -23.29 26.43 6.86
N ALA A 119 -24.44 26.37 7.54
CA ALA A 119 -25.76 26.11 6.98
C ALA A 119 -26.22 27.19 5.99
#